data_AF-A0A841SFH0-F1
#
_entry.id   AF-A0A841SFH0-F1
#
_cell.length_a   1.000
_cell.length_b   1.000
_cell.length_c   1.000
_cell.angle_alpha   90.00
_cell.angle_beta   90.00
_cell.angle_gamma   90.00
#
_symmetry.space_group_name_H-M   'P 1'
#
loop_
_entity.id
_entity.type
_entity.pdbx_description
1 polymer ?
#
loop_
_entity_poly.entity_id
_entity_poly.type
_entity_poly.pdbx_seq_one_letter_code
_entity_poly.pdbx_strand_id
1 'polypeptide(L)'
;MLDPFTARALRNVRADLISLKLGINLINGDVMRERAFGPAVHGYLDAVREGHPDTPVVLISPIYCAIHENTPGPTGTEFDGTRAWCVATGVPGGPGKLTLTWIRQTLADIVALRAKTDPNLHYLDGTKLYGPEDYAVLPLPDELHPAHATHLQMGERFAKWAFEPAGPFCFSTAVR
;
A
#
# COMPACT_ATOMS: atom_id res chain seq x y z
N MET A 1 4.73 -7.94 -0.78
CA MET A 1 6.22 -7.90 -0.83
C MET A 1 6.63 -7.03 -2.02
N LEU A 2 7.89 -6.58 -2.06
CA LEU A 2 8.39 -5.68 -3.12
C LEU A 2 9.40 -6.43 -3.99
N ASP A 3 8.99 -7.59 -4.47
CA ASP A 3 9.89 -8.52 -5.13
C ASP A 3 10.08 -8.13 -6.61
N PRO A 4 11.32 -8.09 -7.12
CA PRO A 4 11.55 -7.69 -8.52
C PRO A 4 10.87 -8.60 -9.55
N PHE A 5 10.62 -9.88 -9.21
CA PHE A 5 9.95 -10.79 -10.14
C PHE A 5 8.46 -10.48 -10.32
N THR A 6 7.78 -9.92 -9.30
CA THR A 6 6.37 -9.53 -9.44
C THR A 6 6.24 -8.29 -10.31
N ALA A 7 7.21 -7.36 -10.24
CA ALA A 7 7.28 -6.21 -11.15
C ALA A 7 7.42 -6.67 -12.61
N ARG A 8 8.31 -7.63 -12.87
CA ARG A 8 8.50 -8.21 -14.21
C ARG A 8 7.28 -8.98 -14.70
N ALA A 9 6.58 -9.69 -13.82
CA ALA A 9 5.35 -10.37 -14.18
C ALA A 9 4.28 -9.35 -14.60
N LEU A 10 4.09 -8.29 -13.80
CA LEU A 10 3.15 -7.21 -14.11
C LEU A 10 3.51 -6.47 -15.40
N ARG A 11 4.80 -6.20 -15.63
CA ARG A 11 5.31 -5.62 -16.89
C ARG A 11 4.84 -6.38 -18.13
N ASN A 12 4.81 -7.71 -18.06
CA ASN A 12 4.56 -8.56 -19.23
C ASN A 12 3.07 -8.90 -19.43
N VAL A 13 2.21 -8.67 -18.43
CA VAL A 13 0.77 -8.89 -18.53
C VAL A 13 0.09 -7.65 -19.11
N ARG A 14 -0.85 -7.82 -20.04
CA ARG A 14 -1.67 -6.71 -20.52
C ARG A 14 -2.59 -6.22 -19.40
N ALA A 15 -2.54 -4.93 -19.11
CA ALA A 15 -3.41 -4.27 -18.15
C ALA A 15 -3.78 -2.89 -18.66
N ASP A 16 -5.07 -2.58 -18.69
CA ASP A 16 -5.57 -1.25 -19.09
C ASP A 16 -5.59 -0.28 -17.89
N LEU A 17 -5.56 -0.80 -16.66
CA LEU A 17 -5.51 -0.07 -15.40
C LEU A 17 -4.70 -0.88 -14.38
N ILE A 18 -3.90 -0.20 -13.53
CA ILE A 18 -3.05 -0.88 -12.55
C ILE A 18 -3.20 -0.22 -11.17
N SER A 19 -3.52 -1.00 -10.14
CA SER A 19 -3.39 -0.58 -8.74
C SER A 19 -2.30 -1.39 -8.04
N LEU A 20 -1.38 -0.71 -7.36
CA LEU A 20 -0.30 -1.31 -6.58
C LEU A 20 -0.49 -0.95 -5.12
N LYS A 21 -0.67 -1.94 -4.23
CA LYS A 21 -0.72 -1.70 -2.78
C LYS A 21 0.52 -2.24 -2.09
N LEU A 22 1.32 -1.35 -1.49
CA LEU A 22 2.64 -1.68 -0.93
C LEU A 22 2.72 -1.32 0.56
N GLY A 23 3.44 -2.13 1.34
CA GLY A 23 3.97 -1.71 2.64
C GLY A 23 3.89 -2.76 3.75
N ILE A 24 2.70 -3.08 4.28
CA ILE A 24 2.53 -3.88 5.52
C ILE A 24 3.32 -5.20 5.50
N ASN A 25 3.30 -5.96 4.39
CA ASN A 25 4.03 -7.23 4.29
C ASN A 25 5.55 -7.08 4.49
N LEU A 26 6.13 -5.92 4.12
CA LEU A 26 7.57 -5.67 4.31
C LEU A 26 7.90 -5.48 5.78
N ILE A 27 6.99 -4.87 6.54
CA ILE A 27 7.10 -4.72 7.99
C ILE A 27 6.90 -6.10 8.64
N ASN A 28 5.86 -6.84 8.24
CA ASN A 28 5.52 -8.11 8.88
C ASN A 28 6.69 -9.10 8.89
N GLY A 29 7.43 -9.20 7.78
CA GLY A 29 8.60 -10.07 7.70
C GLY A 29 9.92 -9.41 8.11
N ASP A 30 9.93 -8.13 8.51
CA ASP A 30 11.15 -7.34 8.77
C ASP A 30 12.20 -7.41 7.64
N VAL A 31 11.73 -7.56 6.39
CA VAL A 31 12.57 -7.98 5.25
C VAL A 31 13.32 -6.82 4.58
N MET A 32 13.10 -5.59 5.02
CA MET A 32 13.65 -4.40 4.37
C MET A 32 13.96 -3.29 5.39
N ARG A 33 14.86 -2.39 5.01
CA ARG A 33 15.25 -1.20 5.76
C ARG A 33 14.94 0.05 4.95
N GLU A 34 14.77 1.18 5.62
CA GLU A 34 14.44 2.49 5.03
C GLU A 34 15.33 2.83 3.81
N ARG A 35 16.64 2.62 3.95
CA ARG A 35 17.63 2.90 2.90
C ARG A 35 17.38 2.15 1.59
N ALA A 36 16.83 0.94 1.68
CA ALA A 36 16.55 0.08 0.53
C ALA A 36 15.15 0.30 -0.05
N PHE A 37 14.20 0.80 0.75
CA PHE A 37 12.80 0.92 0.35
C PHE A 37 12.59 1.89 -0.82
N GLY A 38 13.10 3.12 -0.72
CA GLY A 38 12.95 4.12 -1.79
C GLY A 38 13.46 3.64 -3.16
N PRO A 39 14.73 3.20 -3.25
CA PRO A 39 15.27 2.64 -4.49
C PRO A 39 14.49 1.43 -5.03
N ALA A 40 14.01 0.54 -4.15
CA ALA A 40 13.23 -0.62 -4.57
C ALA A 40 11.87 -0.22 -5.15
N VAL A 41 11.19 0.78 -4.58
CA VAL A 41 9.92 1.30 -5.12
C VAL A 41 10.15 1.95 -6.49
N HIS A 42 11.21 2.75 -6.65
CA HIS A 42 11.57 3.32 -7.94
C HIS A 42 11.81 2.23 -9.00
N GLY A 43 12.64 1.24 -8.69
CA GLY A 43 12.91 0.14 -9.62
C GLY A 43 11.66 -0.69 -9.96
N TYR A 44 10.72 -0.84 -9.01
CA TYR A 44 9.44 -1.49 -9.27
C TYR A 44 8.59 -0.68 -10.26
N LEU A 45 8.47 0.64 -10.03
CA LEU A 45 7.71 1.53 -10.92
C LEU A 45 8.34 1.63 -12.31
N ASP A 46 9.67 1.64 -12.40
CA ASP A 46 10.40 1.63 -13.68
C ASP A 46 10.09 0.36 -14.47
N ALA A 47 10.18 -0.80 -13.83
CA ALA A 47 9.83 -2.07 -14.45
C ALA A 47 8.36 -2.13 -14.91
N VAL A 48 7.42 -1.52 -14.15
CA VAL A 48 6.02 -1.40 -14.60
C VAL A 48 5.93 -0.52 -15.85
N ARG A 49 6.57 0.64 -15.85
CA ARG A 49 6.54 1.60 -16.96
C ARG A 49 7.22 1.08 -18.24
N GLU A 50 8.21 0.19 -18.13
CA GLU A 50 8.78 -0.51 -19.29
C GLU A 50 7.72 -1.30 -20.10
N GLY A 51 6.70 -1.85 -19.44
CA GLY A 51 5.62 -2.60 -20.09
C GLY A 51 4.33 -1.81 -20.27
N HIS A 52 4.18 -0.74 -19.49
CA HIS A 52 2.97 0.06 -19.38
C HIS A 52 3.29 1.57 -19.40
N PRO A 53 3.79 2.12 -20.52
CA PRO A 53 4.27 3.51 -20.57
C PRO A 53 3.19 4.53 -20.19
N ASP A 54 1.97 4.34 -20.67
CA ASP A 54 0.87 5.29 -20.53
C ASP A 54 -0.30 4.78 -19.67
N THR A 55 -0.26 3.53 -19.21
CA THR A 55 -1.35 2.94 -18.41
C THR A 55 -1.51 3.70 -17.09
N PRO A 56 -2.73 4.08 -16.68
CA PRO A 56 -2.97 4.64 -15.36
C PRO A 56 -2.51 3.69 -14.24
N VAL A 57 -1.65 4.17 -13.35
CA VAL A 57 -1.14 3.44 -12.19
C VAL A 57 -1.55 4.20 -10.92
N VAL A 58 -2.25 3.53 -10.02
CA VAL A 58 -2.51 4.02 -8.67
C VAL A 58 -1.59 3.28 -7.69
N LEU A 59 -0.71 4.01 -7.01
CA LEU A 59 0.08 3.52 -5.89
C LEU A 59 -0.65 3.81 -4.58
N ILE A 60 -1.09 2.74 -3.91
CA ILE A 60 -1.85 2.76 -2.66
C ILE A 60 -0.92 2.41 -1.51
N SER A 61 -0.84 3.29 -0.51
CA SER A 61 -0.08 3.01 0.70
C SER A 61 -0.85 2.06 1.67
N PRO A 62 -0.21 1.58 2.75
CA PRO A 62 -0.89 0.73 3.72
C PRO A 62 -2.10 1.42 4.35
N ILE A 63 -3.08 0.62 4.74
CA ILE A 63 -4.16 1.09 5.62
C ILE A 63 -3.62 1.26 7.05
N TYR A 64 -4.42 1.87 7.91
CA TYR A 64 -4.11 1.94 9.34
C TYR A 64 -4.05 0.54 9.96
N CYS A 65 -3.00 0.28 10.72
CA CYS A 65 -2.88 -0.93 11.55
C CYS A 65 -2.09 -0.57 12.82
N ALA A 66 -2.81 -0.53 13.94
CA ALA A 66 -2.33 0.05 15.20
C ALA A 66 -0.96 -0.48 15.63
N ILE A 67 -0.76 -1.80 15.54
CA ILE A 67 0.48 -2.45 15.96
C ILE A 67 1.71 -2.01 15.15
N HIS A 68 1.53 -1.47 13.93
CA HIS A 68 2.62 -1.11 13.03
C HIS A 68 2.70 0.37 12.64
N GLU A 69 1.84 1.23 13.17
CA GLU A 69 1.88 2.67 12.87
C GLU A 69 3.24 3.29 13.21
N ASN A 70 3.78 2.93 14.37
CA ASN A 70 5.05 3.45 14.89
C ASN A 70 6.00 2.36 15.43
N THR A 71 5.58 1.09 15.39
CA THR A 71 6.41 -0.04 15.85
C THR A 71 6.78 -0.89 14.65
N PRO A 72 8.08 -1.13 14.39
CA PRO A 72 8.49 -1.96 13.28
C PRO A 72 8.21 -3.44 13.56
N GLY A 73 8.36 -4.26 12.53
CA GLY A 73 8.26 -5.70 12.67
C GLY A 73 9.54 -6.36 13.20
N PRO A 74 9.57 -7.72 13.19
CA PRO A 74 8.57 -8.57 12.54
C PRO A 74 7.23 -8.60 13.29
N THR A 75 6.20 -9.09 12.61
CA THR A 75 4.93 -9.43 13.27
C THR A 75 5.06 -10.81 13.91
N GLY A 76 4.77 -10.89 15.20
CA GLY A 76 4.60 -12.13 15.95
C GLY A 76 3.12 -12.48 16.13
N THR A 77 2.87 -13.61 16.79
CA THR A 77 1.53 -14.08 17.13
C THR A 77 1.48 -14.41 18.61
N GLU A 78 0.45 -13.91 19.29
CA GLU A 78 0.10 -14.28 20.65
C GLU A 78 -1.21 -15.08 20.65
N PHE A 79 -1.40 -15.88 21.70
CA PHE A 79 -2.56 -16.76 21.87
C PHE A 79 -2.88 -16.95 23.35
N ASP A 80 -4.14 -16.74 23.74
CA ASP A 80 -4.58 -16.88 25.14
C ASP A 80 -5.31 -18.20 25.46
N GLY A 81 -5.36 -19.14 24.50
CA GLY A 81 -6.16 -20.35 24.63
C GLY A 81 -7.51 -20.28 23.88
N THR A 82 -7.97 -19.08 23.54
CA THR A 82 -9.29 -18.83 22.91
C THR A 82 -9.20 -18.00 21.63
N ARG A 83 -8.30 -17.03 21.59
CA ARG A 83 -8.08 -16.12 20.45
C ARG A 83 -6.58 -16.01 20.17
N ALA A 84 -6.23 -15.97 18.89
CA ALA A 84 -4.90 -15.58 18.43
C ALA A 84 -4.96 -14.15 17.86
N TRP A 85 -3.90 -13.37 18.07
CA TRP A 85 -3.75 -12.03 17.50
C TRP A 85 -2.31 -11.73 17.14
N CYS A 86 -2.13 -10.77 16.24
CA CYS A 86 -0.84 -10.30 15.79
C CYS A 86 -0.28 -9.26 16.76
N VAL A 87 1.02 -9.29 16.96
CA VAL A 87 1.74 -8.27 17.74
C VAL A 87 2.98 -7.82 16.99
N ALA A 88 3.35 -6.56 17.14
CA ALA A 88 4.64 -6.09 16.63
C ALA A 88 5.74 -6.43 17.64
N THR A 89 6.75 -7.19 17.24
CA THR A 89 7.85 -7.60 18.13
C THR A 89 9.12 -6.76 17.94
N GLY A 90 9.09 -5.79 17.03
CA GLY A 90 10.20 -4.88 16.77
C GLY A 90 10.32 -3.80 17.85
N VAL A 91 11.54 -3.25 17.98
CA VAL A 91 11.81 -2.14 18.91
C VAL A 91 11.52 -0.80 18.22
N PRO A 92 10.61 0.04 18.75
CA PRO A 92 10.38 1.40 18.24
C PRO A 92 11.65 2.24 18.23
N GLY A 93 11.81 3.10 17.23
CA GLY A 93 12.97 4.00 17.11
C GLY A 93 14.30 3.31 16.77
N GLY A 94 14.30 2.01 16.48
CA GLY A 94 15.49 1.32 15.96
C GLY A 94 15.95 1.85 14.60
N PRO A 95 17.26 1.88 14.32
CA PRO A 95 17.81 2.55 13.13
C PRO A 95 17.35 1.88 11.82
N GLY A 96 16.81 2.69 10.91
CA GLY A 96 16.47 2.28 9.53
C GLY A 96 15.32 1.26 9.44
N LYS A 97 14.50 1.14 10.49
CA LYS A 97 13.37 0.21 10.55
C LYS A 97 12.11 0.85 9.96
N LEU A 98 11.32 0.06 9.23
CA LEU A 98 10.10 0.54 8.59
C LEU A 98 8.92 0.58 9.58
N THR A 99 8.16 1.67 9.56
CA THR A 99 6.83 1.80 10.18
C THR A 99 5.80 2.17 9.11
N LEU A 100 4.51 1.99 9.38
CA LEU A 100 3.47 2.36 8.40
C LEU A 100 3.46 3.87 8.14
N THR A 101 3.65 4.69 9.17
CA THR A 101 3.73 6.15 9.02
C THR A 101 4.88 6.53 8.08
N TRP A 102 6.06 5.94 8.27
CA TRP A 102 7.22 6.21 7.43
C TRP A 102 7.01 5.72 5.98
N ILE A 103 6.44 4.53 5.80
CA ILE A 103 6.13 4.00 4.46
C ILE A 103 5.12 4.89 3.74
N ARG A 104 4.03 5.31 4.40
CA ARG A 104 3.01 6.19 3.82
C ARG A 104 3.63 7.50 3.33
N GLN A 105 4.46 8.14 4.16
CA GLN A 105 5.15 9.37 3.78
C GLN A 105 6.08 9.16 2.58
N THR A 106 6.90 8.12 2.62
CA THR A 106 7.89 7.85 1.56
C THR A 106 7.22 7.54 0.22
N LEU A 107 6.12 6.78 0.22
CA LEU A 107 5.35 6.50 -1.00
C LEU A 107 4.72 7.79 -1.56
N ALA A 108 4.16 8.65 -0.70
CA ALA A 108 3.61 9.94 -1.11
C ALA A 108 4.68 10.82 -1.77
N ASP A 109 5.86 10.92 -1.16
CA ASP A 109 6.97 11.73 -1.67
C ASP A 109 7.49 11.21 -3.02
N ILE A 110 7.62 9.88 -3.17
CA ILE A 110 8.02 9.24 -4.43
C ILE A 110 7.03 9.56 -5.55
N VAL A 111 5.73 9.43 -5.29
CA VAL A 111 4.71 9.74 -6.31
C VAL A 111 4.69 11.23 -6.61
N ALA A 112 4.72 12.11 -5.61
CA ALA A 112 4.74 13.55 -5.81
C ALA A 112 5.94 14.01 -6.65
N LEU A 113 7.10 13.38 -6.48
CA LEU A 113 8.28 13.64 -7.30
C LEU A 113 8.06 13.19 -8.75
N ARG A 114 7.58 11.95 -8.95
CA ARG A 114 7.42 11.35 -10.29
C ARG A 114 6.25 11.94 -11.08
N ALA A 115 5.18 12.35 -10.42
CA ALA A 115 4.00 12.94 -11.05
C ALA A 115 4.31 14.24 -11.82
N LYS A 116 5.45 14.88 -11.57
CA LYS A 116 5.95 16.01 -12.36
C LYS A 116 6.24 15.65 -13.83
N THR A 117 6.54 14.38 -14.10
CA THR A 117 6.89 13.88 -15.44
C THR A 117 6.07 12.68 -15.88
N ASP A 118 5.30 12.06 -14.98
CA ASP A 118 4.41 10.93 -15.23
C ASP A 118 2.98 11.29 -14.78
N PRO A 119 2.14 11.88 -15.66
CA PRO A 119 0.80 12.32 -15.29
C PRO A 119 -0.17 11.16 -15.00
N ASN A 120 0.20 9.93 -15.36
CA ASN A 120 -0.60 8.71 -15.18
C ASN A 120 -0.22 7.93 -13.92
N LEU A 121 0.62 8.50 -13.04
CA LEU A 121 0.93 7.94 -11.74
C LEU A 121 0.21 8.71 -10.63
N HIS A 122 -0.67 8.02 -9.93
CA HIS A 122 -1.52 8.58 -8.90
C HIS A 122 -1.20 7.96 -7.54
N TYR A 123 -1.38 8.74 -6.48
CA TYR A 123 -1.21 8.28 -5.10
C TYR A 123 -2.55 8.21 -4.38
N LEU A 124 -2.77 7.11 -3.66
CA LEU A 124 -3.87 6.99 -2.70
C LEU A 124 -3.31 6.67 -1.31
N ASP A 125 -3.54 7.57 -0.36
CA ASP A 125 -3.27 7.29 1.05
C ASP A 125 -4.24 6.21 1.55
N GLY A 126 -3.69 5.05 1.94
CA GLY A 126 -4.47 3.90 2.40
C GLY A 126 -5.33 4.20 3.62
N THR A 127 -4.99 5.22 4.42
CA THR A 127 -5.81 5.65 5.57
C THR A 127 -7.13 6.29 5.15
N LYS A 128 -7.28 6.70 3.89
CA LYS A 128 -8.56 7.14 3.31
C LYS A 128 -9.50 5.97 3.01
N LEU A 129 -8.96 4.76 2.86
CA LEU A 129 -9.75 3.54 2.73
C LEU A 129 -10.13 3.00 4.11
N TYR A 130 -9.17 2.95 5.03
CA TYR A 130 -9.37 2.53 6.41
C TYR A 130 -8.36 3.21 7.34
N GLY A 131 -8.87 4.11 8.19
CA GLY A 131 -8.10 4.95 9.10
C GLY A 131 -8.32 4.63 10.59
N PRO A 132 -7.69 5.40 11.51
CA PRO A 132 -7.84 5.20 12.94
C PRO A 132 -9.28 5.38 13.45
N GLU A 133 -10.06 6.26 12.83
CA GLU A 133 -11.49 6.44 13.15
C GLU A 133 -12.32 5.21 12.76
N ASP A 134 -12.02 4.60 11.61
CA ASP A 134 -12.65 3.35 11.20
C ASP A 134 -12.25 2.20 12.12
N TYR A 135 -10.98 2.16 12.56
CA TYR A 135 -10.48 1.16 13.50
C TYR A 135 -11.21 1.19 14.84
N ALA A 136 -11.57 2.37 15.34
CA ALA A 136 -12.33 2.52 16.57
C ALA A 136 -13.74 1.91 16.49
N VAL A 137 -14.32 1.81 15.29
CA VAL A 137 -15.67 1.28 15.06
C VAL A 137 -15.64 -0.18 14.58
N LEU A 138 -14.69 -0.51 13.70
CA LEU A 138 -14.50 -1.80 13.04
C LEU A 138 -13.04 -2.24 13.22
N PRO A 139 -12.63 -2.67 14.42
CA PRO A 139 -11.25 -3.05 14.70
C PRO A 139 -10.83 -4.28 13.89
N LEU A 140 -9.52 -4.45 13.70
CA LEU A 140 -8.93 -5.61 13.04
C LEU A 140 -9.06 -6.83 13.98
N PRO A 141 -9.78 -7.90 13.61
CA PRO A 141 -10.08 -9.00 14.53
C PRO A 141 -8.86 -9.73 15.10
N ASP A 142 -7.73 -9.69 14.40
CA ASP A 142 -6.45 -10.25 14.83
C ASP A 142 -5.36 -9.17 14.91
N GLU A 143 -5.75 -7.90 15.03
CA GLU A 143 -4.86 -6.73 15.07
C GLU A 143 -4.09 -6.45 13.75
N LEU A 144 -4.31 -7.21 12.69
CA LEU A 144 -3.59 -7.06 11.42
C LEU A 144 -4.50 -7.07 10.18
N HIS A 145 -5.46 -7.98 10.11
CA HIS A 145 -6.27 -8.22 8.92
C HIS A 145 -7.66 -7.60 9.05
N PRO A 146 -8.17 -6.92 8.00
CA PRO A 146 -9.54 -6.43 7.99
C PRO A 146 -10.56 -7.57 8.00
N ALA A 147 -11.67 -7.36 8.71
CA ALA A 147 -12.83 -8.26 8.62
C ALA A 147 -13.57 -8.10 7.28
N HIS A 148 -14.51 -8.99 7.00
CA HIS A 148 -15.35 -8.92 5.79
C HIS A 148 -16.03 -7.56 5.60
N ALA A 149 -16.70 -7.04 6.63
CA ALA A 149 -17.38 -5.74 6.57
C ALA A 149 -16.40 -4.60 6.26
N THR A 150 -15.20 -4.63 6.86
CA THR A 150 -14.14 -3.66 6.61
C THR A 150 -13.62 -3.75 5.17
N HIS A 151 -13.46 -4.97 4.63
CA HIS A 151 -13.09 -5.17 3.23
C HIS A 151 -14.12 -4.57 2.26
N LEU A 152 -15.43 -4.75 2.53
CA LEU A 152 -16.49 -4.18 1.72
C LEU A 152 -16.43 -2.64 1.72
N GLN A 153 -16.35 -2.03 2.91
CA GLN A 153 -16.25 -0.57 3.06
C GLN A 153 -15.04 0.02 2.31
N MET A 154 -13.87 -0.62 2.44
CA MET A 154 -12.68 -0.19 1.70
C MET A 154 -12.85 -0.32 0.19
N GLY A 155 -13.47 -1.41 -0.27
CA GLY A 155 -13.76 -1.65 -1.69
C GLY A 155 -14.66 -0.57 -2.27
N GLU A 156 -15.74 -0.21 -1.57
CA GLU A 156 -16.66 0.85 -1.98
C GLU A 156 -15.98 2.22 -2.02
N ARG A 157 -15.18 2.56 -1.00
CA ARG A 157 -14.41 3.81 -0.96
C ARG A 157 -13.37 3.88 -2.09
N PHE A 158 -12.69 2.77 -2.37
CA PHE A 158 -11.75 2.70 -3.48
C PHE A 158 -12.45 2.84 -4.82
N ALA A 159 -13.55 2.11 -5.04
CA ALA A 159 -14.31 2.18 -6.29
C ALA A 159 -14.81 3.60 -6.54
N LYS A 160 -15.33 4.25 -5.51
CA LYS A 160 -15.76 5.64 -5.54
C LYS A 160 -14.61 6.57 -5.96
N TRP A 161 -13.49 6.52 -5.25
CA TRP A 161 -12.35 7.40 -5.51
C TRP A 161 -11.70 7.16 -6.89
N ALA A 162 -11.58 5.89 -7.30
CA ALA A 162 -10.84 5.52 -8.50
C ALA A 162 -11.63 5.72 -9.79
N PHE A 163 -12.95 5.46 -9.78
CA PHE A 163 -13.76 5.35 -11.00
C PHE A 163 -14.86 6.41 -11.15
N GLU A 164 -15.10 7.27 -10.15
CA GLU A 164 -15.98 8.44 -10.33
C GLU A 164 -15.38 9.44 -11.34
N PRO A 165 -16.19 10.38 -11.87
CA PRO A 165 -15.67 11.48 -12.68
C PRO A 165 -14.51 12.20 -11.98
N ALA A 166 -13.42 12.44 -12.71
CA ALA A 166 -12.13 12.94 -12.20
C ALA A 166 -11.28 11.93 -11.40
N GLY A 167 -11.73 10.69 -11.25
CA GLY A 167 -10.92 9.59 -10.71
C GLY A 167 -9.80 9.16 -11.68
N PRO A 168 -8.69 8.60 -11.16
CA PRO A 168 -7.54 8.19 -11.97
C PRO A 168 -7.85 7.09 -13.00
N PHE A 169 -8.92 6.32 -12.80
CA PHE A 169 -9.38 5.28 -13.72
C PHE A 169 -10.65 5.68 -14.47
N CYS A 170 -11.03 6.96 -14.42
CA CYS A 170 -12.14 7.46 -15.21
C CYS A 170 -11.81 7.29 -16.70
N PHE A 171 -12.65 6.56 -17.44
CA PHE A 171 -12.50 6.46 -18.88
C PHE A 171 -12.77 7.83 -19.50
N SER A 172 -11.75 8.42 -20.14
CA SER A 172 -11.99 9.54 -21.05
C SER A 172 -12.82 9.01 -22.21
N THR A 173 -14.03 9.52 -22.38
CA THR A 173 -14.88 9.28 -23.55
C THR A 173 -14.36 9.98 -24.81
N ALA A 174 -13.07 10.34 -24.87
CA ALA A 174 -12.44 10.80 -26.10
C ALA A 174 -12.43 9.65 -27.11
N VAL A 175 -13.48 9.65 -27.93
CA VAL A 175 -13.74 8.87 -29.13
C VAL A 175 -12.44 8.50 -29.85
N ARG A 176 -12.20 7.19 -29.99
CA ARG A 176 -11.26 6.64 -30.97
C ARG A 176 -11.90 6.61 -32.35
#